data_AF-A0AA39TFL0-F1
#
_entry.id   AF-A0AA39TFL0-F1
#
_cell.length_a   1.000
_cell.length_b   1.000
_cell.length_c   1.000
_cell.angle_alpha   90.00
_cell.angle_beta   90.00
_cell.angle_gamma   90.00
#
_symmetry.space_group_name_H-M   'P 1'
#
loop_
_entity.id
_entity.type
_entity.pdbx_description
1 polymer ?
#
loop_
_entity_poly.entity_id
_entity_poly.type
_entity_poly.pdbx_seq_one_letter_code
_entity_poly.pdbx_strand_id
1 'polypeptide(L)'
;MQRSGSGWFETLLNSHSNVSSNGEIFSVFDRRKNISSIINTLDKVYNLDWFTSASKNECSAAVGLKWMLNQGLMEYHEEIVEYFKRRGFSAIFLFRRNLLRRLVSVLANSYDRHAKLLNGTHKAHVHSHTEAETLSSYKPVINSTSLISDLKEVEVTANKALKYFNSTRHIILYYEDLLMNRKKLNDVLDFLRLPQLEPRSRQVKIHTGSLSEHINNWDDINRTLNGTVYESFLRDYKR
;
A
#
# COMPACT_ATOMS: atom_id res chain seq x y z
N MET A 1 -3.41 -2.69 -1.49
CA MET A 1 -3.50 -3.74 -0.43
C MET A 1 -2.78 -3.28 0.84
N GLN A 2 -3.16 -3.78 2.01
CA GLN A 2 -2.44 -3.52 3.26
C GLN A 2 -1.00 -4.03 3.20
N ARG A 3 -0.09 -3.26 3.83
CA ARG A 3 1.36 -3.56 3.96
C ARG A 3 2.10 -3.76 2.64
N SER A 4 1.59 -3.12 1.57
CA SER A 4 2.19 -3.06 0.23
C SER A 4 3.21 -1.93 0.05
N GLY A 5 3.43 -1.10 1.08
CA GLY A 5 4.28 0.10 0.95
C GLY A 5 3.52 1.35 0.49
N SER A 6 2.19 1.29 0.34
CA SER A 6 1.37 2.42 -0.10
C SER A 6 1.44 3.66 0.79
N GLY A 7 1.59 3.50 2.10
CA GLY A 7 1.81 4.65 3.00
C GLY A 7 3.14 5.36 2.77
N TRP A 8 4.21 4.61 2.49
CA TRP A 8 5.51 5.20 2.14
C TRP A 8 5.46 5.86 0.76
N PHE A 9 4.88 5.17 -0.22
CA PHE A 9 4.71 5.68 -1.58
C PHE A 9 3.87 6.97 -1.62
N GLU A 10 2.80 7.04 -0.83
CA GLU A 10 2.00 8.25 -0.67
C GLU A 10 2.84 9.41 -0.13
N THR A 11 3.69 9.19 0.88
CA THR A 11 4.59 10.25 1.37
C THR A 11 5.62 10.69 0.35
N LEU A 12 6.07 9.79 -0.55
CA LEU A 12 6.92 10.17 -1.66
C LEU A 12 6.17 11.11 -2.60
N LEU A 13 4.96 10.73 -3.04
CA LEU A 13 4.16 11.57 -3.93
C LEU A 13 3.85 12.94 -3.32
N ASN A 14 3.46 12.99 -2.04
CA ASN A 14 3.16 14.23 -1.32
C ASN A 14 4.39 15.13 -1.08
N SER A 15 5.62 14.67 -1.38
CA SER A 15 6.80 15.54 -1.36
C SER A 15 6.92 16.40 -2.63
N HIS A 16 6.15 16.11 -3.67
CA HIS A 16 6.07 16.90 -4.89
C HIS A 16 5.07 18.05 -4.68
N SER A 17 5.51 19.30 -4.92
CA SER A 17 4.70 20.53 -4.71
C SER A 17 3.32 20.47 -5.37
N ASN A 18 3.26 19.96 -6.60
CA ASN A 18 2.03 19.87 -7.38
C ASN A 18 1.13 18.64 -7.05
N VAL A 19 1.40 17.89 -5.99
CA VAL A 19 0.64 16.70 -5.61
C VAL A 19 0.01 16.84 -4.23
N SER A 20 -1.27 16.47 -4.12
CA SER A 20 -1.96 16.38 -2.83
C SER A 20 -2.76 15.09 -2.70
N SER A 21 -2.21 14.11 -1.98
CA SER A 21 -2.92 12.90 -1.56
C SER A 21 -3.49 13.06 -0.15
N ASN A 22 -4.78 12.75 0.00
CA ASN A 22 -5.58 12.96 1.21
C ASN A 22 -5.56 11.77 2.20
N GLY A 23 -4.62 10.83 2.07
CA GLY A 23 -4.56 9.69 2.96
C GLY A 23 -5.62 8.63 2.69
N GLU A 24 -5.80 7.74 3.67
CA GLU A 24 -6.72 6.60 3.61
C GLU A 24 -8.14 6.97 4.04
N ILE A 25 -8.79 7.85 3.29
CA ILE A 25 -10.07 8.44 3.70
C ILE A 25 -11.19 7.41 3.86
N PHE A 26 -11.13 6.29 3.12
CA PHE A 26 -12.11 5.22 3.17
C PHE A 26 -11.87 4.20 4.29
N SER A 27 -10.91 4.44 5.19
CA SER A 27 -10.80 3.69 6.44
C SER A 27 -11.99 3.95 7.39
N VAL A 28 -12.64 5.10 7.26
CA VAL A 28 -13.87 5.47 7.99
C VAL A 28 -15.09 4.78 7.37
N PHE A 29 -15.86 4.04 8.18
CA PHE A 29 -16.98 3.22 7.70
C PHE A 29 -18.08 4.05 7.02
N ASP A 30 -18.49 5.17 7.60
CA ASP A 30 -19.60 5.98 7.07
C ASP A 30 -19.37 6.49 5.64
N ARG A 31 -18.10 6.75 5.29
CA ARG A 31 -17.69 7.18 3.95
C ARG A 31 -17.81 6.07 2.89
N ARG A 32 -17.93 4.82 3.31
CA ARG A 32 -18.04 3.64 2.44
C ARG A 32 -19.24 2.74 2.74
N LYS A 33 -20.24 3.24 3.49
CA LYS A 33 -21.42 2.45 3.90
C LYS A 33 -22.22 1.91 2.71
N ASN A 34 -22.21 2.63 1.59
CA ASN A 34 -22.81 2.23 0.31
C ASN A 34 -22.18 3.06 -0.83
N ILE A 35 -22.55 2.74 -2.09
CA ILE A 35 -22.03 3.44 -3.27
C ILE A 35 -22.30 4.96 -3.27
N SER A 36 -23.46 5.41 -2.78
CA SER A 36 -23.77 6.85 -2.71
C SER A 36 -22.82 7.60 -1.77
N SER A 37 -22.52 7.03 -0.59
CA SER A 37 -21.51 7.56 0.33
C SER A 37 -20.12 7.62 -0.30
N ILE A 38 -19.76 6.60 -1.06
CA ILE A 38 -18.47 6.52 -1.77
C ILE A 38 -18.37 7.65 -2.79
N ILE A 39 -19.35 7.77 -3.68
CA ILE A 39 -19.38 8.78 -4.74
C ILE A 39 -19.36 10.20 -4.14
N ASN A 40 -20.17 10.46 -3.11
CA ASN A 40 -20.17 11.77 -2.42
C ASN A 40 -18.79 12.08 -1.80
N THR A 41 -18.12 11.07 -1.22
CA THR A 41 -16.77 11.24 -0.68
C THR A 41 -15.75 11.51 -1.79
N LEU A 42 -15.84 10.83 -2.94
CA LEU A 42 -14.98 11.07 -4.10
C LEU A 42 -15.21 12.47 -4.68
N ASP A 43 -16.46 12.89 -4.84
CA ASP A 43 -16.81 14.23 -5.33
C ASP A 43 -16.28 15.31 -4.39
N LYS A 44 -16.32 15.11 -3.07
CA LYS A 44 -15.67 16.03 -2.11
C LYS A 44 -14.17 16.15 -2.38
N VAL A 45 -13.44 15.05 -2.52
CA VAL A 45 -11.99 15.10 -2.79
C VAL A 45 -11.70 15.76 -4.13
N TYR A 46 -12.47 15.41 -5.16
CA TYR A 46 -12.34 16.00 -6.49
C TYR A 46 -12.56 17.51 -6.46
N ASN A 47 -13.56 17.98 -5.69
CA ASN A 47 -13.90 19.38 -5.57
C ASN A 47 -13.02 20.16 -4.57
N LEU A 48 -12.32 19.49 -3.65
CA LEU A 48 -11.50 20.17 -2.64
C LEU A 48 -10.41 21.03 -3.25
N ASP A 49 -9.82 20.62 -4.38
CA ASP A 49 -8.82 21.43 -5.09
C ASP A 49 -9.44 22.68 -5.74
N TRP A 50 -10.70 22.60 -6.16
CA TRP A 50 -11.43 23.75 -6.71
C TRP A 50 -11.70 24.84 -5.66
N PHE A 51 -11.95 24.45 -4.40
CA PHE A 51 -12.36 25.39 -3.35
C PHE A 51 -11.25 25.78 -2.35
N THR A 52 -10.18 24.99 -2.20
CA THR A 52 -9.12 25.24 -1.19
C THR A 52 -7.80 25.74 -1.76
N SER A 53 -7.67 25.77 -3.09
CA SER A 53 -6.49 26.23 -3.83
C SER A 53 -6.13 27.70 -3.59
N ALA A 54 -7.05 28.52 -3.09
CA ALA A 54 -6.75 29.91 -2.73
C ALA A 54 -5.76 30.05 -1.54
N SER A 55 -5.59 29.01 -0.71
CA SER A 55 -4.74 29.05 0.50
C SER A 55 -3.34 28.49 0.30
N LYS A 56 -3.16 27.67 -0.74
CA LYS A 56 -1.87 27.15 -1.16
C LYS A 56 -1.43 28.05 -2.31
N ASN A 57 -0.36 28.81 -2.17
CA ASN A 57 0.18 29.67 -3.25
C ASN A 57 0.74 28.86 -4.45
N GLU A 58 0.22 27.64 -4.68
CA GLU A 58 0.67 26.64 -5.65
C GLU A 58 -0.56 25.91 -6.21
N CYS A 59 -0.62 25.74 -7.53
CA CYS A 59 -1.66 24.94 -8.18
C CYS A 59 -1.32 23.45 -8.08
N SER A 60 -2.18 22.64 -7.45
CA SER A 60 -2.05 21.18 -7.51
C SER A 60 -2.32 20.72 -8.95
N ALA A 61 -1.45 19.88 -9.50
CA ALA A 61 -1.67 19.23 -10.80
C ALA A 61 -2.30 17.84 -10.62
N ALA A 62 -2.12 17.20 -9.46
CA ALA A 62 -2.73 15.92 -9.13
C ALA A 62 -3.26 15.92 -7.69
N VAL A 63 -4.56 15.66 -7.54
CA VAL A 63 -5.20 15.43 -6.24
C VAL A 63 -5.71 14.01 -6.17
N GLY A 64 -5.49 13.36 -5.04
CA GLY A 64 -5.81 11.97 -4.88
C GLY A 64 -6.03 11.55 -3.44
N LEU A 65 -6.10 10.24 -3.28
CA LEU A 65 -6.30 9.55 -2.01
C LEU A 65 -5.68 8.16 -2.08
N LYS A 66 -5.46 7.57 -0.92
CA LYS A 66 -5.09 6.16 -0.79
C LYS A 66 -6.33 5.33 -0.48
N TRP A 67 -6.49 4.21 -1.19
CA TRP A 67 -7.62 3.31 -0.99
C TRP A 67 -7.16 1.86 -0.88
N MET A 68 -7.52 1.17 0.21
CA MET A 68 -7.27 -0.26 0.33
C MET A 68 -8.36 -1.07 -0.39
N LEU A 69 -7.98 -2.20 -1.01
CA LEU A 69 -8.91 -3.02 -1.79
C LEU A 69 -10.13 -3.49 -0.98
N ASN A 70 -9.96 -3.77 0.31
CA ASN A 70 -11.03 -4.23 1.20
C ASN A 70 -11.90 -3.12 1.80
N GLN A 71 -11.79 -1.88 1.32
CA GLN A 71 -12.57 -0.73 1.81
C GLN A 71 -13.69 -0.35 0.84
N GLY A 72 -14.45 -1.33 0.37
CA GLY A 72 -15.57 -1.13 -0.56
C GLY A 72 -15.17 -1.01 -2.05
N LEU A 73 -13.88 -0.81 -2.36
CA LEU A 73 -13.40 -0.71 -3.74
C LEU A 73 -13.71 -1.95 -4.58
N MET A 74 -13.52 -3.13 -4.00
CA MET A 74 -13.80 -4.41 -4.68
C MET A 74 -15.28 -4.78 -4.70
N GLU A 75 -16.06 -4.27 -3.75
CA GLU A 75 -17.49 -4.54 -3.60
C GLU A 75 -18.29 -3.78 -4.66
N TYR A 76 -18.09 -2.46 -4.74
CA TYR A 76 -18.78 -1.56 -5.67
C TYR A 76 -17.97 -1.28 -6.94
N HIS A 77 -17.27 -2.29 -7.44
CA HIS A 77 -16.27 -2.10 -8.50
C HIS A 77 -16.88 -1.60 -9.82
N GLU A 78 -18.11 -2.03 -10.17
CA GLU A 78 -18.76 -1.65 -11.43
C GLU A 78 -19.04 -0.15 -11.45
N GLU A 79 -19.66 0.38 -10.40
CA GLU A 79 -20.02 1.78 -10.28
C GLU A 79 -18.78 2.68 -10.12
N ILE A 80 -17.76 2.20 -9.41
CA ILE A 80 -16.50 2.93 -9.26
C ILE A 80 -15.75 2.99 -10.59
N VAL A 81 -15.72 1.91 -11.38
CA VAL A 81 -15.12 1.90 -12.72
C VAL A 81 -15.82 2.91 -13.64
N GLU A 82 -17.15 2.95 -13.61
CA GLU A 82 -17.91 3.95 -14.38
C GLU A 82 -17.59 5.37 -13.92
N TYR A 83 -17.57 5.61 -12.60
CA TYR A 83 -17.21 6.90 -12.04
C TYR A 83 -15.80 7.34 -12.45
N PHE A 84 -14.81 6.43 -12.38
CA PHE A 84 -13.43 6.72 -12.77
C PHE A 84 -13.32 7.11 -14.25
N LYS A 85 -14.02 6.39 -15.14
CA LYS A 85 -14.05 6.72 -16.57
C LYS A 85 -14.68 8.09 -16.82
N ARG A 86 -15.84 8.35 -16.20
CA ARG A 86 -16.59 9.61 -16.37
C ARG A 86 -15.82 10.83 -15.87
N ARG A 87 -15.08 10.69 -14.76
CA ARG A 87 -14.33 11.79 -14.13
C ARG A 87 -12.85 11.83 -14.52
N GLY A 88 -12.37 10.90 -15.36
CA GLY A 88 -10.97 10.85 -15.78
C GLY A 88 -9.98 10.48 -14.68
N PHE A 89 -10.40 9.71 -13.68
CA PHE A 89 -9.50 9.26 -12.60
C PHE A 89 -8.40 8.35 -13.15
N SER A 90 -7.22 8.50 -12.57
CA SER A 90 -6.06 7.64 -12.84
C SER A 90 -5.76 6.79 -11.61
N ALA A 91 -5.70 5.47 -11.79
CA ALA A 91 -5.45 4.54 -10.70
C ALA A 91 -3.99 4.06 -10.69
N ILE A 92 -3.38 4.02 -9.50
CA ILE A 92 -2.06 3.43 -9.29
C ILE A 92 -2.23 2.21 -8.39
N PHE A 93 -2.07 1.01 -8.95
CA PHE A 93 -2.09 -0.23 -8.18
C PHE A 93 -0.71 -0.53 -7.64
N LEU A 94 -0.53 -0.42 -6.32
CA LEU A 94 0.71 -0.81 -5.66
C LEU A 94 0.55 -2.14 -4.94
N PHE A 95 1.34 -3.12 -5.37
CA PHE A 95 1.42 -4.45 -4.80
C PHE A 95 2.80 -4.75 -4.23
N ARG A 96 2.94 -5.90 -3.57
CA ARG A 96 4.20 -6.37 -3.01
C ARG A 96 4.40 -7.80 -3.46
N ARG A 97 5.53 -8.10 -4.12
CA ARG A 97 5.76 -9.43 -4.72
C ARG A 97 5.92 -10.51 -3.66
N ASN A 98 6.76 -10.30 -2.65
CA ASN A 98 6.98 -11.26 -1.58
C ASN A 98 5.84 -11.16 -0.55
N LEU A 99 4.86 -12.04 -0.72
CA LEU A 99 3.67 -12.09 0.10
C LEU A 99 3.92 -12.66 1.49
N LEU A 100 4.94 -13.51 1.68
CA LEU A 100 5.37 -13.95 3.01
C LEU A 100 5.88 -12.75 3.84
N ARG A 101 6.74 -11.92 3.26
CA ARG A 101 7.23 -10.70 3.92
C ARG A 101 6.12 -9.69 4.16
N ARG A 102 5.12 -9.63 3.27
CA ARG A 102 3.90 -8.86 3.50
C ARG A 102 3.14 -9.39 4.72
N LEU A 103 2.95 -10.71 4.82
CA LEU A 103 2.26 -11.37 5.92
C LEU A 103 2.93 -11.12 7.27
N VAL A 104 4.26 -11.29 7.37
CA VAL A 104 5.04 -10.92 8.56
C VAL A 104 4.73 -9.49 8.99
N SER A 105 4.75 -8.56 8.02
CA SER A 105 4.47 -7.16 8.31
C SER A 105 3.01 -6.88 8.69
N VAL A 106 2.04 -7.68 8.25
CA VAL A 106 0.64 -7.61 8.68
C VAL A 106 0.53 -8.07 10.13
N LEU A 107 1.11 -9.22 10.46
CA LEU A 107 1.05 -9.80 11.80
C LEU A 107 1.74 -8.90 12.83
N ALA A 108 2.94 -8.39 12.52
CA ALA A 108 3.65 -7.45 13.40
C ALA A 108 2.87 -6.15 13.64
N ASN A 109 2.26 -5.58 12.59
CA ASN A 109 1.41 -4.40 12.74
C ASN A 109 0.15 -4.69 13.57
N SER A 110 -0.42 -5.89 13.43
CA SER A 110 -1.59 -6.30 14.22
C SER A 110 -1.23 -6.46 15.69
N TYR A 111 -0.08 -7.06 15.98
CA TYR A 111 0.44 -7.22 17.33
C TYR A 111 0.66 -5.85 18.01
N ASP A 112 1.34 -4.92 17.33
CA ASP A 112 1.61 -3.58 17.87
C ASP A 112 0.33 -2.77 18.15
N ARG A 113 -0.79 -3.07 17.47
CA ARG A 113 -2.07 -2.42 17.78
C ARG A 113 -2.52 -2.66 19.23
N HIS A 114 -2.17 -3.81 19.79
CA HIS A 114 -2.49 -4.18 21.16
C HIS A 114 -1.31 -3.95 22.11
N ALA A 115 -0.11 -4.40 21.72
CA ALA A 115 1.09 -4.32 22.54
C ALA A 115 1.62 -2.88 22.67
N LYS A 116 1.39 -2.03 21.66
CA LYS A 116 1.74 -0.60 21.64
C LYS A 116 3.20 -0.36 22.06
N LEU A 117 4.11 -1.00 21.33
CA LEU A 117 5.51 -1.15 21.68
C LEU A 117 6.27 0.20 21.77
N LEU A 118 5.73 1.24 21.14
CA LEU A 118 6.31 2.58 21.16
C LEU A 118 5.57 3.48 22.14
N ASN A 119 5.99 3.44 23.41
CA ASN A 119 5.47 4.29 24.49
C ASN A 119 3.94 4.27 24.60
N GLY A 120 3.30 3.09 24.51
CA GLY A 120 1.86 2.96 24.62
C GLY A 120 1.07 3.48 23.41
N THR A 121 1.76 3.76 22.30
CA THR A 121 1.16 4.20 21.04
C THR A 121 1.38 3.17 19.93
N HIS A 122 0.32 2.84 19.20
CA HIS A 122 0.42 2.04 17.97
C HIS A 122 0.98 2.90 16.82
N LYS A 123 2.00 2.41 16.10
CA LYS A 123 2.50 3.07 14.88
C LYS A 123 2.63 2.10 13.72
N ALA A 124 1.88 2.37 12.64
CA ALA A 124 1.99 1.61 11.40
C ALA A 124 3.24 1.95 10.55
N HIS A 125 3.80 3.14 10.79
CA HIS A 125 4.96 3.71 10.10
C HIS A 125 5.85 4.45 11.11
N VAL A 126 7.16 4.45 10.89
CA VAL A 126 8.16 5.05 11.79
C VAL A 126 9.14 5.91 11.01
N HIS A 127 9.79 6.83 11.72
CA HIS A 127 10.71 7.80 11.15
C HIS A 127 12.15 7.67 11.68
N SER A 128 12.37 6.80 12.67
CA SER A 128 13.71 6.50 13.19
C SER A 128 14.04 5.01 13.06
N HIS A 129 15.34 4.71 13.00
CA HIS A 129 15.83 3.33 12.97
C HIS A 129 15.56 2.62 14.30
N THR A 130 15.70 3.31 15.43
CA THR A 130 15.42 2.75 16.76
C THR A 130 13.95 2.32 16.92
N GLU A 131 13.01 3.14 16.47
CA GLU A 131 11.58 2.75 16.47
C GLU A 131 11.32 1.56 15.54
N ALA A 132 11.98 1.53 14.37
CA ALA A 132 11.90 0.41 13.43
C ALA A 132 12.41 -0.89 14.06
N GLU A 133 13.56 -0.84 14.73
CA GLU A 133 14.16 -1.97 15.44
C GLU A 133 13.23 -2.49 16.54
N THR A 134 12.67 -1.59 17.35
CA THR A 134 11.71 -1.96 18.41
C THR A 134 10.49 -2.68 17.83
N LEU A 135 9.89 -2.16 16.75
CA LEU A 135 8.74 -2.81 16.11
C LEU A 135 9.10 -4.14 15.44
N SER A 136 10.31 -4.26 14.89
CA SER A 136 10.79 -5.49 14.23
C SER A 136 11.19 -6.59 15.20
N SER A 137 11.31 -6.28 16.50
CA SER A 137 11.66 -7.26 17.53
C SER A 137 10.60 -8.36 17.72
N TYR A 138 9.35 -8.06 17.37
CA TYR A 138 8.27 -9.04 17.40
C TYR A 138 8.37 -9.99 16.20
N LYS A 139 8.48 -11.29 16.49
CA LYS A 139 8.53 -12.37 15.50
C LYS A 139 7.22 -13.17 15.55
N PRO A 140 6.34 -13.07 14.55
CA PRO A 140 5.13 -13.89 14.52
C PRO A 140 5.43 -15.39 14.39
N VAL A 141 4.57 -16.20 15.00
CA VAL A 141 4.38 -17.60 14.63
C VAL A 141 3.35 -17.63 13.51
N ILE A 142 3.69 -18.23 12.38
CA ILE A 142 2.82 -18.31 11.19
C ILE A 142 2.23 -19.72 11.11
N ASN A 143 0.92 -19.83 10.84
CA ASN A 143 0.26 -21.11 10.64
C ASN A 143 0.71 -21.72 9.30
N SER A 144 1.54 -22.76 9.35
CA SER A 144 2.04 -23.46 8.16
C SER A 144 0.93 -24.17 7.38
N THR A 145 -0.09 -24.69 8.07
CA THR A 145 -1.19 -25.45 7.46
C THR A 145 -2.02 -24.59 6.50
N SER A 146 -2.29 -23.32 6.84
CA SER A 146 -3.06 -22.39 5.98
C SER A 146 -2.19 -21.52 5.07
N LEU A 147 -0.86 -21.53 5.23
CA LEU A 147 0.02 -20.55 4.60
C LEU A 147 -0.14 -20.48 3.08
N ILE A 148 -0.14 -21.64 2.40
CA ILE A 148 -0.24 -21.68 0.94
C ILE A 148 -1.58 -21.13 0.46
N SER A 149 -2.69 -21.48 1.12
CA SER A 149 -4.02 -20.94 0.78
C SER A 149 -4.09 -19.44 1.04
N ASP A 150 -3.51 -18.95 2.14
CA ASP A 150 -3.51 -17.54 2.51
C ASP A 150 -2.71 -16.69 1.50
N LEU A 151 -1.55 -17.20 1.04
CA LEU A 151 -0.76 -16.56 0.00
C LEU A 151 -1.52 -16.51 -1.33
N LYS A 152 -2.15 -17.63 -1.72
CA LYS A 152 -2.93 -17.74 -2.94
C LYS A 152 -4.13 -16.80 -2.97
N GLU A 153 -4.87 -16.68 -1.86
CA GLU A 153 -6.02 -15.78 -1.76
C GLU A 153 -5.64 -14.32 -2.04
N VAL A 154 -4.46 -13.91 -1.58
CA VAL A 154 -3.94 -12.56 -1.77
C VAL A 154 -3.60 -12.31 -3.24
N GLU A 155 -3.00 -13.28 -3.92
CA GLU A 155 -2.76 -13.21 -5.38
C GLU A 155 -4.07 -13.14 -6.16
N VAL A 156 -5.03 -14.00 -5.82
CA VAL A 156 -6.37 -14.01 -6.42
C VAL A 156 -7.04 -12.65 -6.24
N THR A 157 -6.96 -12.05 -5.05
CA THR A 157 -7.52 -10.73 -4.77
C THR A 157 -6.84 -9.64 -5.60
N ALA A 158 -5.52 -9.65 -5.73
CA ALA A 158 -4.79 -8.70 -6.56
C ALA A 158 -5.16 -8.83 -8.04
N ASN A 159 -5.19 -10.06 -8.56
CA ASN A 159 -5.58 -10.34 -9.95
C ASN A 159 -7.03 -9.95 -10.23
N LYS A 160 -7.94 -10.20 -9.28
CA LYS A 160 -9.34 -9.79 -9.37
C LYS A 160 -9.47 -8.27 -9.45
N ALA A 161 -8.71 -7.53 -8.64
CA ALA A 161 -8.69 -6.06 -8.72
C ALA A 161 -8.22 -5.58 -10.10
N LEU A 162 -7.13 -6.13 -10.62
CA LEU A 162 -6.64 -5.78 -11.96
C LEU A 162 -7.66 -6.11 -13.05
N LYS A 163 -8.35 -7.25 -12.93
CA LYS A 163 -9.42 -7.62 -13.88
C LYS A 163 -10.58 -6.63 -13.83
N TYR A 164 -11.05 -6.26 -12.64
CA TYR A 164 -12.17 -5.32 -12.48
C TYR A 164 -11.86 -3.93 -13.03
N PHE A 165 -10.64 -3.44 -12.82
CA PHE A 165 -10.25 -2.09 -13.20
C PHE A 165 -9.48 -2.01 -14.53
N ASN A 166 -9.45 -3.10 -15.32
CA ASN A 166 -8.66 -3.21 -16.54
C ASN A 166 -8.98 -2.13 -17.59
N SER A 167 -10.21 -1.63 -17.58
CA SER A 167 -10.74 -0.65 -18.54
C SER A 167 -10.60 0.80 -18.04
N THR A 168 -10.04 1.00 -16.85
CA THR A 168 -9.71 2.33 -16.33
C THR A 168 -8.28 2.71 -16.70
N ARG A 169 -7.96 4.01 -16.70
CA ARG A 169 -6.58 4.47 -16.86
C ARG A 169 -5.78 4.09 -15.61
N HIS A 170 -4.88 3.11 -15.71
CA HIS A 170 -4.12 2.65 -14.56
C HIS A 170 -2.67 2.28 -14.89
N ILE A 171 -1.83 2.29 -13.86
CA ILE A 171 -0.48 1.73 -13.86
C ILE A 171 -0.34 0.72 -12.71
N ILE A 172 0.45 -0.32 -12.92
CA ILE A 172 0.72 -1.37 -11.94
C ILE A 172 2.16 -1.23 -11.47
N LEU A 173 2.34 -1.16 -10.16
CA LEU A 173 3.63 -1.04 -9.50
C LEU A 173 3.79 -2.15 -8.48
N TYR A 174 5.04 -2.58 -8.32
CA TYR A 174 5.43 -3.44 -7.23
C TYR A 174 6.43 -2.71 -6.35
N TYR A 175 6.22 -2.81 -5.04
CA TYR A 175 7.05 -2.18 -4.01
C TYR A 175 8.55 -2.40 -4.23
N GLU A 176 8.91 -3.60 -4.63
CA GLU A 176 10.27 -4.01 -4.93
C GLU A 176 10.90 -3.21 -6.06
N ASP A 177 10.15 -2.93 -7.14
CA ASP A 177 10.67 -2.17 -8.27
C ASP A 177 10.98 -0.73 -7.87
N LEU A 178 10.14 -0.16 -7.00
CA LEU A 178 10.34 1.19 -6.45
C LEU A 178 11.56 1.28 -5.53
N LEU A 179 11.93 0.18 -4.87
CA LEU A 179 13.13 0.12 -4.04
C LEU A 179 14.41 -0.09 -4.87
N MET A 180 14.34 -0.93 -5.90
CA MET A 180 15.50 -1.36 -6.68
C MET A 180 15.83 -0.40 -7.82
N ASN A 181 14.82 0.28 -8.37
CA ASN A 181 14.97 1.16 -9.52
C ASN A 181 14.26 2.50 -9.27
N ARG A 182 15.02 3.52 -8.86
CA ARG A 182 14.48 4.86 -8.66
C ARG A 182 13.82 5.46 -9.91
N LYS A 183 14.24 5.06 -11.12
CA LYS A 183 13.61 5.52 -12.37
C LYS A 183 12.15 5.09 -12.49
N LYS A 184 11.72 4.04 -11.79
CA LYS A 184 10.30 3.65 -11.75
C LYS A 184 9.40 4.71 -11.14
N LEU A 185 9.93 5.62 -10.31
CA LEU A 185 9.17 6.78 -9.85
C LEU A 185 8.94 7.79 -10.97
N ASN A 186 9.87 7.92 -11.92
CA ASN A 186 9.67 8.80 -13.09
C ASN A 186 8.52 8.29 -13.96
N ASP A 187 8.41 6.96 -14.17
CA ASP A 187 7.25 6.37 -14.87
C ASP A 187 5.92 6.79 -14.22
N VAL A 188 5.88 6.93 -12.89
CA VAL A 188 4.70 7.39 -12.14
C VAL A 188 4.46 8.87 -12.35
N LEU A 189 5.50 9.70 -12.26
CA LEU A 189 5.38 11.15 -12.48
C LEU A 189 4.90 11.44 -13.92
N ASP A 190 5.48 10.76 -14.90
CA ASP A 190 5.06 10.85 -16.30
C ASP A 190 3.62 10.35 -16.48
N PHE A 191 3.24 9.24 -15.82
CA PHE A 191 1.85 8.77 -15.80
C PHE A 191 0.90 9.79 -15.17
N LEU A 192 1.32 10.55 -14.17
CA LEU A 192 0.51 11.63 -13.57
C LEU A 192 0.65 12.97 -14.31
N ARG A 193 1.48 13.03 -15.35
CA ARG A 193 1.82 14.26 -16.11
C ARG A 193 2.43 15.35 -15.22
N LEU A 194 3.28 14.94 -14.29
CA LEU A 194 3.98 15.81 -13.36
C LEU A 194 5.42 16.06 -13.84
N PRO A 195 6.01 17.23 -13.52
CA PRO A 195 7.44 17.44 -13.68
C PRO A 195 8.26 16.37 -12.97
N GLN A 196 9.38 15.99 -13.57
CA GLN A 196 10.30 15.06 -12.90
C GLN A 196 11.00 15.76 -11.74
N LEU A 197 10.81 15.24 -10.54
CA LEU A 197 11.45 15.68 -9.30
C LEU A 197 11.81 14.44 -8.50
N GLU A 198 12.90 14.49 -7.73
CA GLU A 198 13.26 13.39 -6.82
C GLU A 198 12.36 13.38 -5.58
N PRO A 199 11.42 12.42 -5.45
CA PRO A 199 10.51 12.40 -4.31
C PRO A 199 11.26 11.92 -3.06
N ARG A 200 10.94 12.50 -1.89
CA ARG A 200 11.61 12.19 -0.62
C ARG A 200 10.60 11.72 0.42
N SER A 201 10.97 10.71 1.20
CA SER A 201 10.19 10.24 2.34
C SER A 201 11.08 10.11 3.56
N ARG A 202 10.56 10.50 4.72
CA ARG A 202 11.20 10.30 6.02
C ARG A 202 10.85 8.95 6.65
N GLN A 203 9.99 8.13 6.01
CA GLN A 203 9.62 6.84 6.58
C GLN A 203 10.75 5.83 6.43
N VAL A 204 11.00 5.06 7.49
CA VAL A 204 12.00 4.00 7.51
C VAL A 204 11.32 2.64 7.38
N LYS A 205 11.98 1.70 6.68
CA LYS A 205 11.49 0.33 6.55
C LYS A 205 11.70 -0.42 7.88
N ILE A 206 10.62 -0.96 8.44
CA ILE A 206 10.66 -1.68 9.73
C ILE A 206 11.42 -3.00 9.64
N HIS A 207 11.04 -3.88 8.70
CA HIS A 207 11.66 -5.20 8.59
C HIS A 207 12.77 -5.18 7.53
N THR A 208 14.02 -5.07 7.97
CA THR A 208 15.28 -5.18 7.20
C THR A 208 15.94 -6.54 7.46
N GLY A 209 16.92 -6.97 6.67
CA GLY A 209 17.55 -8.29 6.87
C GLY A 209 16.68 -9.47 6.44
N SER A 210 17.07 -10.67 6.87
CA SER A 210 16.54 -11.94 6.36
C SER A 210 15.18 -12.31 6.92
N LEU A 211 14.31 -12.98 6.14
CA LEU A 211 12.99 -13.37 6.64
C LEU A 211 13.07 -14.34 7.83
N SER A 212 14.10 -15.18 7.89
CA SER A 212 14.38 -16.05 9.03
C SER A 212 14.57 -15.29 10.34
N GLU A 213 15.07 -14.05 10.29
CA GLU A 213 15.21 -13.22 11.49
C GLU A 213 13.87 -12.73 12.03
N HIS A 214 12.81 -12.71 11.21
CA HIS A 214 11.51 -12.10 11.52
C HIS A 214 10.37 -13.11 11.71
N ILE A 215 10.64 -14.41 11.72
CA ILE A 215 9.63 -15.47 11.86
C ILE A 215 10.06 -16.42 12.96
N ASN A 216 9.19 -16.64 13.95
CA ASN A 216 9.56 -17.45 15.11
C ASN A 216 9.67 -18.94 14.78
N ASN A 217 8.78 -19.47 13.93
CA ASN A 217 8.79 -20.86 13.47
C ASN A 217 9.34 -21.01 12.04
N TRP A 218 10.48 -20.36 11.74
CA TRP A 218 11.05 -20.29 10.40
C TRP A 218 11.22 -21.65 9.72
N ASP A 219 11.72 -22.67 10.43
CA ASP A 219 11.99 -23.99 9.83
C ASP A 219 10.74 -24.65 9.25
N ASP A 220 9.60 -24.49 9.92
CA ASP A 220 8.32 -25.00 9.43
C ASP A 220 7.85 -24.24 8.20
N ILE A 221 8.02 -22.92 8.18
CA ILE A 221 7.67 -22.08 7.02
C ILE A 221 8.57 -22.38 5.83
N ASN A 222 9.86 -22.53 6.06
CA ASN A 222 10.83 -22.94 5.06
C ASN A 222 10.45 -24.31 4.48
N ARG A 223 10.16 -25.30 5.32
CA ARG A 223 9.73 -26.64 4.87
C ARG A 223 8.41 -26.59 4.09
N THR A 224 7.47 -25.75 4.51
CA THR A 224 6.14 -25.62 3.87
C THR A 224 6.21 -25.01 2.48
N LEU A 225 7.07 -24.01 2.28
CA LEU A 225 7.17 -23.31 1.00
C LEU A 225 8.21 -23.89 0.06
N ASN A 226 9.20 -24.62 0.56
CA ASN A 226 10.24 -25.24 -0.26
C ASN A 226 9.63 -26.24 -1.27
N GLY A 227 10.04 -26.14 -2.54
CA GLY A 227 9.48 -26.97 -3.62
C GLY A 227 8.08 -26.57 -4.08
N THR A 228 7.50 -25.49 -3.55
CA THR A 228 6.22 -24.94 -4.01
C THR A 228 6.43 -23.75 -4.94
N VAL A 229 5.37 -23.29 -5.62
CA VAL A 229 5.39 -22.05 -6.41
C VAL A 229 5.76 -20.80 -5.59
N TYR A 230 5.64 -20.88 -4.25
CA TYR A 230 5.95 -19.82 -3.30
C TYR A 230 7.36 -19.91 -2.72
N GLU A 231 8.19 -20.87 -3.12
CA GLU A 231 9.57 -21.02 -2.64
C GLU A 231 10.37 -19.71 -2.80
N SER A 232 10.13 -18.98 -3.89
CA SER A 232 10.80 -17.69 -4.14
C SER A 232 10.58 -16.65 -3.03
N PHE A 233 9.51 -16.78 -2.23
CA PHE A 233 9.23 -15.89 -1.10
C PHE A 233 10.14 -16.14 0.11
N LEU A 234 10.84 -17.27 0.17
CA LEU A 234 11.84 -17.55 1.21
C LEU A 234 13.12 -16.74 1.00
N ARG A 235 13.36 -16.25 -0.23
CA ARG A 235 14.57 -15.52 -0.59
C ARG A 235 14.39 -14.02 -0.34
N ASP A 236 15.48 -13.39 0.07
CA ASP A 236 15.54 -11.94 0.15
C ASP A 236 15.77 -11.30 -1.21
N TYR A 237 15.28 -10.07 -1.34
CA TYR A 237 15.71 -9.20 -2.42
C TYR A 237 17.18 -8.84 -2.16
N LYS A 238 18.08 -9.41 -2.97
CA LYS A 238 19.44 -8.88 -3.09
C LYS A 238 19.31 -7.44 -3.56
N ARG A 239 19.75 -6.49 -2.72
CA ARG A 239 19.89 -5.08 -3.10
C ARG A 239 21.09 -4.91 -4.02
#